data_AF-A0A7X4EWJ5-F1
#
_entry.id   AF-A0A7X4EWJ5-F1
#
_cell.length_a   1.000
_cell.length_b   1.000
_cell.length_c   1.000
_cell.angle_alpha   90.00
_cell.angle_beta   90.00
_cell.angle_gamma   90.00
#
_symmetry.space_group_name_H-M   'P 1'
#
loop_
_entity.id
_entity.type
_entity.pdbx_description
1 polymer ?
#
loop_
_entity_poly.entity_id
_entity_poly.type
_entity_poly.pdbx_seq_one_letter_code
_entity_poly.pdbx_strand_id
1 'polypeptide(L)'
;SKIALDTKGRMAIPSRYRDALTSRSGGKLVATVDRECLLIYPEPDWEVFERNLMAVPNVNPVARRLQQITMGYATDIRMDAHGRVLIPKELREVAGLGRRAMLLGQGNKFELWDEDRWNAKRDEWFATDPGEGLGLPAELGTLTF
;
A
#
# COMPACT_ATOMS: atom_id res chain seq x y z
N SER A 1 -8.72 7.31 4.48
CA SER A 1 -8.77 8.78 4.53
C SER A 1 -8.71 9.33 3.13
N LYS A 2 -9.59 10.27 2.77
CA LYS A 2 -9.50 10.99 1.49
C LYS A 2 -8.25 11.88 1.48
N ILE A 3 -7.48 11.82 0.41
CA ILE A 3 -6.22 12.54 0.22
C ILE A 3 -6.24 13.19 -1.16
N ALA A 4 -5.66 14.39 -1.27
CA ALA A 4 -5.41 15.04 -2.54
C ALA A 4 -3.91 15.00 -2.86
N LEU A 5 -3.58 14.62 -4.09
CA LEU A 5 -2.25 14.83 -4.65
C LEU A 5 -2.19 16.22 -5.25
N ASP A 6 -1.10 16.95 -4.99
CA ASP A 6 -0.85 18.23 -5.65
C ASP A 6 -0.35 18.03 -7.10
N THR A 7 -0.14 19.14 -7.82
CA THR A 7 0.34 19.12 -9.21
C THR A 7 1.70 18.47 -9.40
N LYS A 8 2.49 18.34 -8.33
CA LYS A 8 3.80 17.66 -8.34
C LYS A 8 3.69 16.20 -7.93
N GLY A 9 2.51 15.71 -7.55
CA GLY A 9 2.29 14.36 -7.06
C GLY A 9 2.62 14.20 -5.57
N ARG A 10 2.66 15.29 -4.80
CA ARG A 10 2.85 15.23 -3.34
C ARG A 10 1.51 15.04 -2.65
N MET A 11 1.50 14.20 -1.63
CA MET A 11 0.37 14.03 -0.72
C MET A 11 0.76 14.36 0.72
N ALA A 12 -0.18 14.87 1.50
CA ALA A 12 0.00 15.00 2.94
C ALA A 12 -0.36 13.70 3.64
N ILE A 13 0.54 13.19 4.48
CA ILE A 13 0.23 12.10 5.41
C ILE A 13 -0.73 12.65 6.49
N PRO A 14 -1.84 11.96 6.81
CA PRO A 14 -2.72 12.36 7.90
C PRO A 14 -1.95 12.53 9.21
N SER A 15 -2.25 13.60 9.96
CA SER A 15 -1.51 13.98 11.18
C SER A 15 -1.34 12.82 12.17
N ARG A 16 -2.40 12.01 12.36
CA ARG A 16 -2.41 10.84 13.26
C ARG A 16 -1.33 9.80 12.99
N TYR A 17 -0.71 9.78 11.81
CA TYR A 17 0.34 8.81 11.47
C TYR A 17 1.76 9.40 11.51
N ARG A 18 1.91 10.72 11.57
CA ARG A 18 3.21 11.38 11.34
C ARG A 18 4.22 11.06 12.45
N ASP A 19 3.79 11.15 13.70
CA ASP A 19 4.67 10.90 14.85
C ASP A 19 5.09 9.43 14.88
N ALA A 20 4.17 8.51 14.62
CA ALA A 20 4.47 7.08 14.53
C ALA A 20 5.48 6.77 13.42
N LEU A 21 5.29 7.35 12.22
CA LEU A 21 6.23 7.16 11.10
C LEU A 21 7.60 7.76 11.39
N THR A 22 7.64 8.92 12.03
CA THR A 22 8.89 9.58 12.42
C THR A 22 9.64 8.75 13.46
N SER A 23 8.96 8.31 14.51
CA SER A 23 9.56 7.48 15.56
C SER A 23 10.02 6.11 15.05
N ARG A 24 9.27 5.51 14.11
CA ARG A 24 9.56 4.16 13.60
C ARG A 24 10.66 4.12 12.54
N SER A 25 10.76 5.15 11.70
CA SER A 25 11.60 5.12 10.49
C SER A 25 12.30 6.44 10.17
N GLY A 26 12.18 7.46 11.03
CA GLY A 26 12.67 8.81 10.73
C GLY A 26 12.01 9.43 9.50
N GLY A 27 10.78 9.01 9.19
CA GLY A 27 10.04 9.42 7.99
C GLY A 27 10.51 8.77 6.69
N LYS A 28 11.36 7.74 6.74
CA LYS A 28 11.75 6.94 5.58
C LYS A 28 10.69 5.89 5.26
N LEU A 29 10.27 5.87 4.01
CA LEU A 29 9.21 5.01 3.54
C LEU A 29 9.66 4.33 2.24
N VAL A 30 9.01 3.23 1.89
CA VAL A 30 9.15 2.58 0.58
C VAL A 30 7.77 2.50 -0.05
N ALA A 31 7.65 3.01 -1.28
CA ALA A 31 6.44 2.87 -2.09
C ALA A 31 6.67 1.79 -3.15
N THR A 32 5.69 0.93 -3.37
CA THR A 32 5.70 -0.06 -4.46
C THR A 32 4.30 -0.29 -5.00
N VAL A 33 4.20 -1.09 -6.05
CA VAL A 33 2.95 -1.43 -6.74
C VAL A 33 2.39 -2.74 -6.21
N ASP A 34 1.09 -2.73 -5.94
CA ASP A 34 0.22 -3.91 -5.93
C ASP A 34 -0.68 -3.88 -7.19
N ARG A 35 -1.41 -4.97 -7.46
CA ARG A 35 -2.22 -5.13 -8.68
C ARG A 35 -3.16 -3.95 -8.97
N GLU A 36 -3.67 -3.29 -7.94
CA GLU A 36 -4.70 -2.25 -8.07
C GLU A 36 -4.35 -0.90 -7.41
N CYS A 37 -3.29 -0.85 -6.60
CA CYS A 37 -2.94 0.32 -5.80
C CYS A 37 -1.43 0.42 -5.53
N LEU A 38 -1.00 1.47 -4.83
CA LEU A 38 0.34 1.52 -4.26
C LEU A 38 0.35 1.04 -2.81
N LEU A 39 1.38 0.30 -2.45
CA LEU A 39 1.70 -0.02 -1.07
C LEU A 39 2.76 0.94 -0.56
N ILE A 40 2.59 1.46 0.65
CA ILE A 40 3.56 2.35 1.30
C ILE A 40 3.92 1.78 2.67
N TYR A 41 5.18 1.45 2.85
CA TYR A 41 5.72 0.87 4.09
C TYR A 41 6.63 1.86 4.78
N PRO A 42 6.66 1.91 6.12
CA PRO A 42 7.87 2.33 6.83
C PRO A 42 9.06 1.44 6.44
N GLU A 43 10.26 2.01 6.30
CA GLU A 43 11.47 1.28 5.87
C GLU A 43 11.69 -0.05 6.62
N PRO A 44 11.60 -0.13 7.97
CA PRO A 44 11.80 -1.40 8.68
C PRO A 44 10.75 -2.48 8.37
N ASP A 45 9.51 -2.08 8.09
CA ASP A 45 8.43 -3.02 7.72
C ASP A 45 8.59 -3.54 6.30
N TRP A 46 9.09 -2.68 5.40
CA TRP A 46 9.45 -3.08 4.06
C TRP A 46 10.54 -4.15 4.08
N GLU A 47 11.62 -3.96 4.85
CA GLU A 47 12.72 -4.92 4.92
C GLU A 47 12.24 -6.31 5.41
N VAL A 48 11.30 -6.35 6.35
CA VAL A 48 10.68 -7.61 6.81
C VAL A 48 9.88 -8.26 5.67
N PHE A 49 9.03 -7.47 5.01
CA PHE A 49 8.22 -7.93 3.89
C PHE A 49 9.08 -8.43 2.71
N GLU A 50 10.11 -7.67 2.34
CA GLU A 50 11.07 -7.99 1.28
C GLU A 50 11.77 -9.32 1.56
N ARG A 51 12.34 -9.50 2.77
CA ARG A 51 12.97 -10.77 3.14
C ARG A 51 12.02 -11.96 3.00
N ASN A 52 10.78 -11.80 3.47
CA ASN A 52 9.77 -12.85 3.38
C ASN A 52 9.38 -13.13 1.92
N LEU A 53 9.21 -12.10 1.10
CA LEU A 53 8.87 -12.26 -0.32
C LEU A 53 10.00 -12.93 -1.10
N MET A 54 11.25 -12.57 -0.82
CA MET A 54 12.43 -13.14 -1.47
C MET A 54 12.72 -14.58 -1.03
N ALA A 55 12.22 -15.00 0.14
CA ALA A 55 12.31 -16.40 0.58
C ALA A 55 11.33 -17.33 -0.16
N VAL A 56 10.31 -16.79 -0.85
CA VAL A 56 9.35 -17.59 -1.61
C VAL A 56 10.04 -18.18 -2.87
N PRO A 57 10.00 -19.51 -3.07
CA PRO A 57 10.55 -20.13 -4.27
C PRO A 57 9.94 -19.56 -5.56
N ASN A 58 10.78 -19.02 -6.43
CA ASN A 58 10.38 -18.36 -7.68
C ASN A 58 10.08 -19.32 -8.85
N VAL A 59 9.96 -20.61 -8.55
CA VAL A 59 9.58 -21.66 -9.52
C VAL A 59 8.13 -21.53 -9.98
N ASN A 60 7.26 -20.98 -9.13
CA ASN A 60 5.88 -20.66 -9.51
C ASN A 60 5.85 -19.34 -10.31
N PRO A 61 5.32 -19.32 -11.56
CA PRO A 61 5.25 -18.11 -12.37
C PRO A 61 4.51 -16.94 -11.72
N VAL A 62 3.50 -17.21 -10.89
CA VAL A 62 2.74 -16.20 -10.15
C VAL A 62 3.61 -15.55 -9.07
N ALA A 63 4.35 -16.36 -8.30
CA ALA A 63 5.28 -15.86 -7.29
C ALA A 63 6.40 -15.02 -7.91
N ARG A 64 6.98 -15.51 -9.01
CA ARG A 64 8.00 -14.77 -9.77
C ARG A 64 7.48 -13.44 -10.29
N ARG A 65 6.26 -13.40 -10.84
CA ARG A 65 5.65 -12.16 -11.34
C ARG A 65 5.39 -11.16 -10.21
N LEU A 66 4.92 -11.65 -9.05
CA LEU A 66 4.72 -10.80 -7.87
C LEU A 66 6.05 -10.20 -7.41
N GLN A 67 7.09 -11.02 -7.25
CA GLN A 67 8.45 -10.54 -6.94
C GLN A 67 8.93 -9.49 -7.94
N GLN A 68 8.81 -9.74 -9.25
CA GLN A 68 9.25 -8.81 -10.28
C GLN A 68 8.54 -7.46 -10.23
N ILE A 69 7.21 -7.46 -10.07
CA ILE A 69 6.44 -6.21 -10.01
C ILE A 69 6.75 -5.48 -8.70
N THR A 70 6.62 -6.16 -7.57
CA THR A 70 6.76 -5.52 -6.26
C THR A 70 8.20 -5.05 -5.98
N MET A 71 9.22 -5.80 -6.40
CA MET A 71 10.61 -5.37 -6.24
C MET A 71 11.03 -4.37 -7.32
N GLY A 72 10.56 -4.54 -8.56
CA GLY A 72 10.89 -3.65 -9.68
C GLY A 72 10.38 -2.22 -9.50
N TYR A 73 9.26 -2.04 -8.79
CA TYR A 73 8.68 -0.73 -8.49
C TYR A 73 9.00 -0.21 -7.08
N ALA A 74 9.71 -0.97 -6.25
CA ALA A 74 10.07 -0.53 -4.91
C ALA A 74 10.96 0.73 -4.99
N THR A 75 10.45 1.83 -4.43
CA THR A 75 11.09 3.15 -4.51
C THR A 75 11.13 3.78 -3.13
N ASP A 76 12.33 4.18 -2.71
CA ASP A 76 12.53 4.97 -1.51
C ASP A 76 11.85 6.33 -1.64
N ILE A 77 11.02 6.64 -0.65
CA ILE A 77 10.33 7.92 -0.53
C ILE A 77 10.49 8.44 0.89
N ARG A 78 10.43 9.76 1.06
CA ARG A 78 10.65 10.40 2.35
C ARG A 78 9.53 11.37 2.68
N MET A 79 9.08 11.29 3.93
CA MET A 79 8.20 12.30 4.52
C MET A 79 9.02 13.55 4.84
N ASP A 80 8.62 14.70 4.28
CA ASP A 80 9.23 16.00 4.56
C ASP A 80 8.82 16.53 5.95
N ALA A 81 9.45 17.63 6.38
CA ALA A 81 9.18 18.27 7.67
C ALA A 81 7.71 18.77 7.83
N HIS A 82 6.95 18.88 6.74
CA HIS A 82 5.54 19.24 6.75
C HIS A 82 4.61 18.02 6.71
N GLY A 83 5.16 16.81 6.80
CA GLY A 83 4.40 15.57 6.76
C GLY A 83 3.90 15.22 5.36
N ARG A 84 4.59 15.67 4.29
CA ARG A 84 4.22 15.34 2.90
C ARG A 84 5.19 14.35 2.30
N VAL A 85 4.71 13.56 1.37
CA VAL A 85 5.47 12.58 0.60
C VAL A 85 5.27 12.84 -0.87
N LEU A 86 6.34 12.81 -1.66
CA LEU A 86 6.27 12.84 -3.12
C LEU A 86 6.05 11.42 -3.64
N ILE A 87 4.97 11.20 -4.39
CA ILE A 87 4.75 9.93 -5.10
C ILE A 87 5.36 10.07 -6.51
N PRO A 88 6.39 9.26 -6.84
CA PRO A 88 7.01 9.26 -8.16
C PRO A 88 5.99 9.15 -9.29
N LYS A 89 6.28 9.82 -10.41
CA LYS A 89 5.38 9.86 -11.58
C LYS A 89 5.05 8.46 -12.09
N GLU A 90 6.05 7.60 -12.22
CA GLU A 90 5.90 6.23 -12.69
C GLU A 90 4.93 5.42 -11.81
N LEU A 91 5.07 5.48 -10.48
CA LEU A 91 4.16 4.79 -9.57
C LEU A 91 2.72 5.32 -9.69
N ARG A 92 2.54 6.63 -9.89
CA ARG A 92 1.21 7.21 -10.13
C ARG A 92 0.60 6.71 -11.43
N GLU A 93 1.39 6.60 -12.49
CA GLU A 93 0.92 6.12 -13.79
C GLU A 93 0.51 4.64 -13.72
N VAL A 94 1.33 3.79 -13.09
CA VAL A 94 1.05 2.36 -12.94
C VAL A 94 -0.21 2.11 -12.08
N ALA A 95 -0.35 2.84 -10.97
CA ALA A 95 -1.53 2.72 -10.09
C ALA A 95 -2.76 3.48 -10.60
N GLY A 96 -2.64 4.23 -11.71
CA GLY A 96 -3.73 5.07 -12.23
C GLY A 96 -4.17 6.16 -11.25
N LEU A 97 -3.25 6.72 -10.46
CA LEU A 97 -3.56 7.72 -9.45
C LEU A 97 -3.87 9.09 -10.07
N GLY A 98 -5.10 9.55 -9.86
CA GLY A 98 -5.52 10.92 -10.15
C GLY A 98 -5.17 11.92 -9.03
N ARG A 99 -5.88 13.06 -9.04
CA ARG A 99 -5.75 14.09 -8.00
C ARG A 99 -6.40 13.64 -6.67
N ARG A 100 -7.43 12.81 -6.74
CA ARG A 100 -8.19 12.31 -5.58
C ARG A 100 -7.76 10.89 -5.28
N ALA A 101 -7.39 10.62 -4.03
CA ALA A 101 -6.89 9.33 -3.60
C ALA A 101 -7.49 8.92 -2.25
N MET A 102 -7.47 7.62 -1.99
CA MET A 102 -7.79 7.05 -0.69
C MET A 102 -6.53 6.44 -0.08
N LEU A 103 -6.19 6.88 1.14
CA LEU A 103 -5.13 6.25 1.95
C LEU A 103 -5.77 5.38 3.02
N LEU A 104 -5.50 4.08 2.97
CA LEU A 104 -5.96 3.09 3.94
C LEU A 104 -4.79 2.61 4.79
N GLY A 105 -4.98 2.50 6.09
CA GLY A 105 -3.98 1.91 6.98
C GLY A 105 -4.31 0.44 7.19
N GLN A 106 -3.33 -0.45 6.97
CA GLN A 106 -3.48 -1.90 6.99
C GLN A 106 -2.50 -2.52 8.01
N GLY A 107 -2.42 -1.93 9.19
CA GLY A 107 -1.46 -2.30 10.23
C GLY A 107 -0.05 -1.81 9.93
N ASN A 108 0.77 -2.63 9.26
CA ASN A 108 2.20 -2.37 9.02
C ASN A 108 2.50 -1.54 7.76
N LYS A 109 1.47 -1.24 6.97
CA LYS A 109 1.59 -0.51 5.70
C LYS A 109 0.36 0.35 5.45
N PHE A 110 0.47 1.20 4.44
CA PHE A 110 -0.66 1.87 3.83
C PHE A 110 -0.92 1.34 2.43
N GLU A 111 -2.16 1.41 2.01
CA GLU A 111 -2.55 1.33 0.62
C GLU A 111 -2.99 2.71 0.14
N LEU A 112 -2.50 3.12 -1.03
CA LEU A 112 -2.87 4.35 -1.69
C LEU A 112 -3.56 4.04 -3.01
N TRP A 113 -4.85 4.32 -3.05
CA TRP A 113 -5.73 4.04 -4.17
C TRP A 113 -6.17 5.33 -4.86
N ASP A 114 -6.50 5.24 -6.14
CA ASP A 114 -7.38 6.23 -6.76
C ASP A 114 -8.76 6.20 -6.06
N GLU A 115 -9.35 7.36 -5.79
CA GLU A 115 -10.58 7.44 -4.99
C GLU A 115 -11.76 6.71 -5.66
N ASP A 116 -11.92 6.85 -6.98
CA ASP A 116 -13.07 6.28 -7.69
C ASP A 116 -12.90 4.75 -7.82
N ARG A 117 -11.67 4.29 -8.11
CA ARG A 117 -11.34 2.85 -8.12
C ARG A 117 -11.58 2.19 -6.77
N TRP A 118 -11.13 2.83 -5.68
CA TRP A 118 -11.38 2.33 -4.33
C TRP A 118 -12.88 2.24 -4.03
N ASN A 119 -13.66 3.27 -4.36
CA ASN A 119 -15.10 3.24 -4.08
C ASN A 119 -15.78 2.09 -4.82
N ALA A 120 -15.47 1.89 -6.11
CA ALA A 120 -16.01 0.77 -6.88
C ALA A 120 -15.62 -0.58 -6.28
N LYS A 121 -14.35 -0.75 -5.89
CA LYS A 121 -13.85 -2.00 -5.30
C LYS A 121 -14.46 -2.29 -3.93
N ARG A 122 -14.58 -1.26 -3.10
CA ARG A 122 -15.24 -1.33 -1.80
C ARG A 122 -16.71 -1.73 -1.93
N ASP A 123 -17.43 -1.13 -2.87
CA ASP A 123 -18.84 -1.40 -3.09
C ASP A 123 -19.05 -2.83 -3.63
N GLU A 124 -18.16 -3.31 -4.51
CA GLU A 124 -18.08 -4.73 -4.90
C GLU A 124 -17.92 -5.63 -3.67
N TRP A 125 -16.93 -5.35 -2.80
CA TRP A 125 -16.65 -6.15 -1.60
C TRP A 125 -17.78 -6.17 -0.59
N PHE A 126 -18.53 -5.07 -0.42
CA PHE A 126 -19.70 -5.06 0.46
C PHE A 126 -20.95 -5.70 -0.16
N ALA A 127 -21.02 -5.79 -1.49
CA ALA A 127 -22.11 -6.46 -2.19
C ALA A 127 -21.95 -7.98 -2.22
N THR A 128 -20.71 -8.48 -2.16
CA THR A 128 -20.40 -9.90 -1.96
C THR A 128 -20.35 -10.24 -0.48
N ASP A 129 -21.00 -11.32 -0.05
CA ASP A 129 -20.82 -11.84 1.33
C ASP A 129 -19.35 -12.24 1.51
N PRO A 130 -18.64 -11.74 2.54
CA PRO A 130 -17.25 -12.10 2.81
C PRO A 130 -17.00 -13.62 2.90
N GLY A 131 -18.04 -14.42 3.20
CA GLY A 131 -17.99 -15.87 3.26
C GLY A 131 -18.37 -16.60 1.95
N GLU A 132 -18.93 -15.92 0.96
CA GLU A 132 -19.41 -16.55 -0.27
C GLU A 132 -18.29 -16.55 -1.33
N GLY A 133 -17.56 -17.66 -1.41
CA GLY A 133 -16.50 -17.88 -2.41
C GLY A 133 -15.06 -17.66 -1.92
N LEU A 134 -14.88 -17.03 -0.76
CA LEU A 134 -13.62 -17.09 -0.01
C LEU A 134 -13.75 -18.25 0.97
N GLY A 135 -13.08 -19.37 0.69
CA GLY A 135 -12.85 -20.39 1.72
C GLY A 135 -12.06 -19.74 2.85
N LEU A 136 -12.77 -19.20 3.85
CA LEU A 136 -12.17 -18.47 4.97
C LEU A 136 -11.10 -19.38 5.57
N PRO A 137 -9.81 -18.98 5.52
CA PRO A 137 -8.75 -19.79 6.11
C PRO A 137 -9.11 -20.07 7.58
N ALA A 138 -8.87 -21.30 8.04
CA ALA A 138 -9.15 -21.70 9.42
C ALA A 138 -8.55 -20.74 10.46
N GLU A 139 -7.46 -20.06 10.08
CA GLU A 139 -6.72 -19.07 10.87
C GLU A 139 -7.48 -17.76 11.11
N LEU A 140 -8.53 -17.46 10.34
CA LEU A 140 -9.42 -16.32 10.61
C LEU A 140 -10.51 -16.65 11.63
N GLY A 141 -10.86 -17.94 11.80
CA GLY A 141 -11.85 -18.38 12.78
C GLY A 141 -11.37 -18.27 14.24
N THR A 142 -10.07 -18.05 14.46
CA THR A 142 -9.46 -17.85 15.77
C THR A 142 -9.34 -16.38 16.17
N LEU A 143 -9.66 -15.46 15.26
CA LEU A 143 -9.74 -14.03 15.57
C LEU A 143 -11.07 -13.76 16.27
N THR A 144 -11.05 -13.77 17.59
CA THR A 144 -12.18 -13.32 18.40
C THR A 144 -12.33 -11.81 18.23
N PHE A 145 -13.45 -11.36 17.69
CA PHE A 145 -13.84 -9.96 17.57
C PHE A 145 -14.50 -9.45 18.86
#